data_AF-A0A528CHB1-F1
#
_entry.id   AF-A0A528CHB1-F1
#
_cell.length_a   1.000
_cell.length_b   1.000
_cell.length_c   1.000
_cell.angle_alpha   90.00
_cell.angle_beta   90.00
_cell.angle_gamma   90.00
#
_symmetry.space_group_name_H-M   'P 1'
#
loop_
_entity.id
_entity.type
_entity.pdbx_description
1 polymer ?
#
loop_
_entity_poly.entity_id
_entity_poly.type
_entity_poly.pdbx_seq_one_letter_code
_entity_poly.pdbx_strand_id
1 'polypeptide(L)' 'MKQGNRFWAWLVFGVGTTYFVLPLVATFEFSLRKRRGEYSFDAYRSVFGDPNFQATFTYS' A
#
# COMPACT_ATOMS: atom_id res chain seq x y z
N MET A 1 21.91 -32.94 -6.87
CA MET A 1 21.18 -31.77 -7.41
C MET A 1 21.89 -30.52 -6.93
N LYS A 2 22.46 -29.71 -7.85
CA LYS A 2 23.37 -28.60 -7.51
C LYS A 2 22.64 -27.54 -6.67
N GLN A 3 23.04 -27.36 -5.41
CA GLN A 3 22.54 -26.37 -4.45
C GLN A 3 22.84 -24.89 -4.83
N GLY A 4 23.38 -24.64 -6.04
CA GLY A 4 24.00 -23.38 -6.42
C GLY A 4 23.07 -22.23 -6.86
N ASN A 5 21.75 -22.30 -6.64
CA ASN A 5 20.83 -21.27 -7.13
C ASN A 5 19.76 -20.79 -6.15
N ARG A 6 19.72 -21.33 -4.92
CA ARG A 6 18.69 -20.96 -3.93
C ARG A 6 18.89 -19.53 -3.42
N PHE A 7 20.15 -19.10 -3.24
CA PHE A 7 20.47 -17.73 -2.85
C PHE A 7 19.92 -16.71 -3.86
N TRP A 8 20.21 -16.90 -5.16
CA TRP A 8 19.73 -16.01 -6.21
C TRP A 8 18.21 -16.00 -6.35
N ALA A 9 17.56 -17.16 -6.20
CA ALA A 9 16.10 -17.24 -6.18
C ALA A 9 15.50 -16.39 -5.05
N TRP A 10 16.05 -16.48 -3.83
CA TRP A 10 15.60 -15.66 -2.69
C TRP A 10 15.94 -14.17 -2.85
N LEU A 11 17.08 -13.84 -3.46
CA LEU A 11 17.45 -12.45 -3.75
C LEU A 11 16.43 -11.82 -4.72
N VAL A 12 16.18 -12.47 -5.86
CA VAL A 12 15.21 -11.96 -6.85
C VAL A 12 13.80 -11.89 -6.26
N PHE A 13 13.40 -12.89 -5.48
CA PHE A 13 12.13 -12.87 -4.77
C PHE A 13 12.03 -11.70 -3.79
N GLY A 14 13.07 -11.44 -3.00
CA GLY A 14 13.11 -10.31 -2.05
C GLY A 14 13.05 -8.96 -2.76
N VAL A 15 13.80 -8.80 -3.85
CA VAL A 15 13.77 -7.58 -4.67
C VAL A 15 12.41 -7.38 -5.31
N GLY A 16 11.83 -8.42 -5.93
CA GLY A 16 10.49 -8.36 -6.51
C GLY A 16 9.44 -8.02 -5.47
N THR A 17 9.48 -8.68 -4.31
CA THR A 17 8.56 -8.39 -3.19
C THR A 17 8.68 -6.94 -2.75
N THR A 18 9.91 -6.44 -2.55
CA THR A 18 10.12 -5.05 -2.15
C THR A 18 9.61 -4.09 -3.23
N TYR A 19 9.86 -4.38 -4.51
CA TYR A 19 9.40 -3.57 -5.63
C TYR A 19 7.87 -3.42 -5.68
N PHE A 20 7.13 -4.49 -5.36
CA PHE A 20 5.65 -4.46 -5.37
C PHE A 20 5.03 -4.01 -4.04
N VAL A 21 5.58 -4.43 -2.90
CA VAL A 21 4.99 -4.19 -1.57
C VAL A 21 5.35 -2.81 -1.04
N LEU A 22 6.56 -2.32 -1.28
CA LEU A 22 7.00 -1.02 -0.75
C LEU A 22 6.11 0.14 -1.23
N PRO A 23 5.70 0.24 -2.52
CA PRO A 23 4.74 1.25 -2.96
C PRO A 23 3.37 1.15 -2.28
N LEU A 24 2.88 -0.07 -2.00
CA LEU A 24 1.60 -0.28 -1.32
C LEU A 24 1.69 0.17 0.15
N VAL A 25 2.77 -0.19 0.84
CA VAL A 25 3.03 0.27 2.21
C VAL A 25 3.16 1.78 2.27
N ALA A 26 3.89 2.39 1.32
CA ALA A 26 3.99 3.84 1.23
C ALA A 26 2.62 4.48 1.01
N THR A 27 1.81 3.96 0.09
CA THR A 27 0.45 4.47 -0.17
C THR A 27 -0.44 4.39 1.07
N PHE A 28 -0.36 3.28 1.81
CA PHE A 28 -1.05 3.11 3.08
C PHE A 28 -0.53 4.06 4.18
N GLU A 29 0.77 4.30 4.25
CA GLU A 29 1.33 5.27 5.19
C GLU A 29 0.88 6.70 4.86
N PHE A 30 0.91 7.07 3.57
CA PHE A 30 0.43 8.36 3.09
C PHE A 30 -1.06 8.57 3.37
N SER A 31 -1.89 7.53 3.23
CA SER A 31 -3.33 7.65 3.52
C SER A 31 -3.61 7.98 4.99
N LEU A 32 -2.72 7.56 5.92
CA LEU A 32 -2.84 7.86 7.35
C LEU A 32 -2.23 9.21 7.74
N ARG A 33 -1.29 9.73 6.96
CA ARG A 33 -0.58 11.00 7.25
C ARG A 33 -1.30 12.25 6.73
N LYS A 34 -2.63 12.27 6.73
CA LYS A 34 -3.41 13.49 6.37
C LYS A 34 -3.06 14.68 7.27
N ARG A 35 -2.75 14.42 8.54
CA ARG A 35 -2.21 15.42 9.48
C ARG A 35 -0.68 15.37 9.50
N ARG A 36 -0.03 16.53 9.52
CA ARG A 36 1.44 16.59 9.57
C ARG A 36 1.94 16.05 10.91
N GLY A 37 2.81 15.05 10.86
CA GLY A 37 3.46 14.47 12.04
C GLY A 37 2.62 13.46 12.83
N GLU A 38 1.40 13.15 12.37
CA GLU A 38 0.50 12.23 13.07
C GLU A 38 -0.12 11.21 12.12
N TYR A 39 -0.33 9.98 12.62
CA TYR A 39 -1.17 9.00 11.95
C TYR A 39 -2.61 9.19 12.38
N SER A 40 -3.50 9.34 11.39
CA SER A 40 -4.91 9.62 11.62
C SER A 40 -5.78 8.98 10.53
N PHE A 41 -7.02 8.64 10.87
CA PHE A 41 -8.01 8.13 9.92
C PHE A 41 -8.82 9.25 9.24
N ASP A 42 -8.34 10.50 9.29
CA ASP A 42 -9.10 11.65 8.83
C ASP A 42 -9.30 11.71 7.31
N ALA A 43 -8.43 11.05 6.54
CA ALA A 43 -8.65 10.88 5.11
C ALA A 43 -9.89 10.01 4.88
N TYR A 44 -9.98 8.89 5.58
CA TYR A 44 -11.11 7.97 5.51
C TYR A 44 -12.42 8.61 5.96
N ARG A 45 -12.41 9.32 7.10
CA ARG A 45 -13.61 10.05 7.57
C ARG A 45 -14.11 11.07 6.54
N SER A 46 -13.18 11.76 5.89
CA SER A 46 -13.50 12.75 4.86
C SER A 46 -14.13 12.13 3.62
N VAL A 47 -13.55 11.02 3.14
CA VAL A 47 -14.00 10.35 1.92
C VAL A 47 -15.33 9.62 2.16
N PHE A 48 -15.47 8.90 3.27
CA PHE A 48 -16.72 8.21 3.60
C PHE A 48 -17.85 9.16 4.00
N GLY A 49 -17.53 10.39 4.41
CA GLY A 49 -18.52 11.44 4.65
C GLY A 49 -18.99 12.16 3.38
N ASP A 50 -18.36 11.94 2.22
CA ASP A 50 -18.69 12.60 0.96
C ASP A 50 -19.82 11.85 0.22
N PRO A 51 -21.01 12.45 0.03
CA PRO A 51 -22.11 11.82 -0.69
C PRO A 51 -21.79 11.50 -2.15
N ASN A 52 -20.95 12.29 -2.82
CA ASN A 52 -20.55 12.04 -4.21
C ASN A 52 -19.66 10.80 -4.31
N PHE A 53 -18.78 10.61 -3.32
CA PHE A 53 -17.97 9.39 -3.23
C PHE A 53 -18.87 8.18 -3.02
N GLN A 54 -19.81 8.23 -2.08
CA GLN A 54 -20.76 7.14 -1.83
C GLN A 54 -21.59 6.80 -3.08
N ALA A 55 -22.06 7.81 -3.80
CA ALA A 55 -22.85 7.64 -5.01
C ALA A 55 -22.05 6.92 -6.11
N THR A 56 -20.74 7.17 -6.21
CA THR A 56 -19.93 6.66 -7.32
C THR A 56 -19.13 5.41 -6.99
N PHE A 57 -18.80 5.19 -5.72
CA PHE A 57 -17.93 4.09 -5.28
C PHE A 57 -18.47 2.70 -5.64
N THR A 58 -19.80 2.52 -5.67
CA THR A 58 -20.43 1.23 -5.98
C THR A 58 -20.61 0.96 -7.48
N TYR A 59 -20.30 1.92 -8.35
CA TYR A 59 -20.41 1.73 -9.82
C TYR A 59 -19.19 1.03 -10.44
N SER A 60 -18.28 0.47 -9.61
CA SER A 60 -17.04 -0.20 -10.04
C SER A 60 -17.23 -1.70 -10.25
#